data_AF-A0A2V9PJ60-F1
#
_entry.id   AF-A0A2V9PJ60-F1
#
_cell.length_a   1.000
_cell.length_b   1.000
_cell.length_c   1.000
_cell.angle_alpha   90.00
_cell.angle_beta   90.00
_cell.angle_gamma   90.00
#
_symmetry.space_group_name_H-M   'P 1'
#
loop_
_entity.id
_entity.type
_entity.pdbx_description
1 polymer ?
#
loop_
_entity_poly.entity_id
_entity_poly.type
_entity_poly.pdbx_seq_one_letter_code
_entity_poly.pdbx_strand_id
1 'polypeptide(L)'
;MRAIGRRFAVRSVNRWRHIFVISLVAATSLAAEPQSTEKLTSPDGKYSVEVVRGRPSEDSLVISKGEEVIAKVPTPVGPVGSFFQTLWSPDGRYVAINKQRSSRPFPGPGGDSMWIVALATGKVLRQPDDALWNEVEEKASAFIDEKHLTETGGKTFLTLTAIGWEKDRLRFRLEAGFSEIEDRYLFDGLLDPAELKVRDWKVSKATASTRQ
;
A
#
# COMPACT_ATOMS: atom_id res chain seq x y z
N MET A 1 -77.15 -19.56 18.23
CA MET A 1 -77.85 -19.92 19.48
C MET A 1 -76.87 -19.84 20.65
N ARG A 2 -77.30 -19.19 21.75
CA ARG A 2 -76.93 -19.36 23.19
C ARG A 2 -75.76 -20.30 23.54
N ALA A 3 -74.94 -20.08 24.56
CA ALA A 3 -74.84 -19.08 25.61
C ALA A 3 -73.58 -19.38 26.47
N ILE A 4 -72.99 -18.33 27.03
CA ILE A 4 -72.62 -18.15 28.46
C ILE A 4 -72.05 -19.36 29.22
N GLY A 5 -70.82 -19.19 29.73
CA GLY A 5 -70.31 -19.95 30.88
C GLY A 5 -69.14 -19.23 31.55
N ARG A 6 -69.42 -18.31 32.47
CA ARG A 6 -68.44 -17.64 33.35
C ARG A 6 -67.84 -18.63 34.36
N ARG A 7 -66.59 -18.41 34.78
CA ARG A 7 -66.19 -18.30 36.20
C ARG A 7 -64.79 -17.68 36.34
N PHE A 8 -64.76 -16.57 37.08
CA PHE A 8 -63.57 -15.93 37.64
C PHE A 8 -63.20 -16.62 38.96
N ALA A 9 -61.90 -16.72 39.27
CA ALA A 9 -61.38 -16.40 40.61
C ALA A 9 -59.84 -16.25 40.56
N VAL A 10 -59.39 -15.06 40.93
CA VAL A 10 -57.99 -14.63 41.08
C VAL A 10 -57.60 -14.74 42.55
N ARG A 11 -56.46 -15.35 42.88
CA ARG A 11 -55.61 -15.06 44.06
C ARG A 11 -54.17 -15.43 43.71
N SER A 12 -53.32 -14.45 43.39
CA SER A 12 -52.44 -13.68 44.29
C SER A 12 -51.21 -14.48 44.76
N VAL A 13 -50.11 -14.38 44.01
CA VAL A 13 -48.84 -13.68 44.36
C VAL A 13 -47.96 -14.45 45.33
N ASN A 14 -46.88 -15.03 44.80
CA ASN A 14 -45.62 -15.16 45.54
C ASN A 14 -44.46 -14.86 44.57
N ARG A 15 -43.97 -13.60 44.59
CA ARG A 15 -42.86 -13.13 43.76
C ARG A 15 -41.54 -13.43 44.46
N TRP A 16 -40.87 -14.51 44.06
CA TRP A 16 -39.46 -14.72 44.33
C TRP A 16 -38.65 -13.88 43.33
N ARG A 17 -37.93 -12.86 43.81
CA ARG A 17 -36.97 -12.09 43.01
C ARG A 17 -35.58 -12.69 43.22
N HIS A 18 -35.10 -13.46 42.26
CA HIS A 18 -33.68 -13.77 42.15
C HIS A 18 -32.95 -12.52 41.67
N ILE A 19 -32.11 -11.95 42.54
CA ILE A 19 -31.14 -10.92 42.17
C ILE A 19 -30.00 -11.65 41.46
N PHE A 20 -29.96 -11.57 40.12
CA PHE A 20 -28.76 -11.91 39.36
C PHE A 20 -27.80 -10.73 39.45
N VAL A 21 -26.73 -10.88 40.23
CA VAL A 21 -25.57 -9.98 40.16
C VAL A 21 -24.80 -10.35 38.89
N ILE A 22 -25.08 -9.65 37.80
CA ILE A 22 -24.28 -9.73 36.59
C ILE A 22 -23.00 -8.92 36.88
N SER A 23 -21.92 -9.62 37.23
CA SER A 23 -20.59 -9.02 37.22
C SER A 23 -20.20 -8.75 35.77
N LEU A 24 -20.34 -7.48 35.36
CA LEU A 24 -19.83 -6.99 34.09
C LEU A 24 -18.29 -6.93 34.19
N VAL A 25 -17.63 -8.01 33.79
CA VAL A 25 -16.18 -7.99 33.60
C VAL A 25 -15.92 -7.11 32.39
N ALA A 26 -15.56 -5.84 32.62
CA ALA A 26 -15.03 -4.97 31.59
C ALA A 26 -13.69 -5.56 31.13
N ALA A 27 -13.72 -6.34 30.06
CA ALA A 27 -12.51 -6.75 29.35
C ALA A 27 -11.93 -5.49 28.70
N THR A 28 -11.00 -4.84 29.38
CA THR A 28 -10.13 -3.83 28.79
C THR A 28 -9.22 -4.53 27.79
N SER A 29 -9.69 -4.61 26.54
CA SER A 29 -8.83 -4.89 25.39
C SER A 29 -7.76 -3.79 25.36
N LEU A 30 -6.58 -4.08 25.91
CA LEU A 30 -5.37 -3.31 25.63
C LEU A 30 -5.20 -3.30 24.11
N ALA A 31 -5.49 -2.16 23.49
CA ALA A 31 -5.13 -1.93 22.10
C ALA A 31 -3.62 -2.11 22.02
N ALA A 32 -3.18 -3.13 21.29
CA ALA A 32 -1.76 -3.32 21.01
C ALA A 32 -1.27 -2.04 20.32
N GLU A 33 -0.29 -1.39 20.91
CA GLU A 33 0.31 -0.21 20.29
C GLU A 33 0.92 -0.62 18.94
N PRO A 34 0.70 0.19 17.89
CA PRO A 34 1.23 -0.13 16.57
C PRO A 34 2.76 -0.20 16.65
N GLN A 35 3.32 -1.31 16.16
CA GLN A 35 4.76 -1.54 16.24
C GLN A 35 5.45 -0.87 15.06
N SER A 36 6.13 0.22 15.34
CA SER A 36 7.12 0.78 14.42
C SER A 36 8.38 -0.06 14.44
N THR A 37 8.82 -0.50 13.27
CA THR A 37 9.98 -1.39 13.14
C THR A 37 11.04 -0.84 12.19
N GLU A 38 10.71 0.15 11.37
CA GLU A 38 11.62 0.68 10.36
C GLU A 38 11.42 2.19 10.21
N LYS A 39 12.47 2.96 10.57
CA LYS A 39 12.51 4.41 10.42
C LYS A 39 13.65 4.77 9.45
N LEU A 40 13.29 5.37 8.33
CA LEU A 40 14.19 5.78 7.26
C LEU A 40 14.31 7.31 7.30
N THR A 41 15.51 7.83 7.52
CA THR A 41 15.75 9.28 7.73
C THR A 41 16.32 9.94 6.48
N SER A 42 15.96 11.21 6.23
CA SER A 42 16.56 12.01 5.16
C SER A 42 18.04 12.27 5.39
N PRO A 43 18.84 12.54 4.34
CA PRO A 43 20.27 12.81 4.48
C PRO A 43 20.61 13.97 5.41
N ASP A 44 19.72 14.97 5.51
CA ASP A 44 19.88 16.12 6.40
C ASP A 44 19.27 15.92 7.81
N GLY A 45 18.73 14.74 8.09
CA GLY A 45 18.14 14.39 9.38
C GLY A 45 16.77 15.04 9.68
N LYS A 46 16.24 15.90 8.80
CA LYS A 46 15.03 16.68 9.08
C LYS A 46 13.74 15.90 8.91
N TYR A 47 13.73 14.93 8.01
CA TYR A 47 12.55 14.16 7.66
C TYR A 47 12.75 12.68 7.96
N SER A 48 11.67 11.97 8.24
CA SER A 48 11.69 10.52 8.35
C SER A 48 10.43 9.89 7.77
N VAL A 49 10.58 8.70 7.21
CA VAL A 49 9.49 7.80 6.87
C VAL A 49 9.53 6.62 7.83
N GLU A 50 8.40 6.32 8.44
CA GLU A 50 8.23 5.26 9.42
C GLU A 50 7.17 4.29 8.95
N VAL A 51 7.50 3.01 8.96
CA VAL A 51 6.59 1.93 8.61
C VAL A 51 5.87 1.47 9.86
N VAL A 52 4.61 1.87 9.97
CA VAL A 52 3.76 1.56 11.13
C VAL A 52 2.94 0.32 10.81
N ARG A 53 3.18 -0.75 11.58
CA ARG A 53 2.50 -2.04 11.45
C ARG A 53 1.51 -2.21 12.59
N GLY A 54 0.25 -2.42 12.26
CA GLY A 54 -0.83 -2.59 13.24
C GLY A 54 -1.80 -3.69 12.79
N ARG A 55 -3.09 -3.51 13.05
CA ARG A 55 -4.10 -4.25 12.28
C ARG A 55 -4.01 -3.84 10.80
N PRO A 56 -4.43 -4.66 9.83
CA PRO A 56 -4.33 -4.30 8.41
C PRO A 56 -4.99 -2.95 8.04
N SER A 57 -6.00 -2.51 8.78
CA SER A 57 -6.65 -1.19 8.63
C SER A 57 -5.88 -0.02 9.25
N GLU A 58 -4.85 -0.31 10.04
CA GLU A 58 -4.00 0.63 10.78
C GLU A 58 -2.60 0.77 10.17
N ASP A 59 -2.24 -0.16 9.26
CA ASP A 59 -1.01 -0.12 8.50
C ASP A 59 -0.86 1.22 7.76
N SER A 60 0.31 1.84 7.93
CA SER A 60 0.56 3.13 7.31
C SER A 60 2.03 3.46 7.14
N LEU A 61 2.29 4.34 6.18
CA LEU A 61 3.54 5.09 6.09
C LEU A 61 3.33 6.41 6.81
N VAL A 62 4.11 6.67 7.87
CA VAL A 62 4.10 7.93 8.61
C VAL A 62 5.31 8.74 8.17
N ILE A 63 5.07 9.96 7.71
CA ILE A 63 6.11 10.89 7.31
C ILE A 63 6.14 12.02 8.33
N SER A 64 7.31 12.27 8.89
CA SER A 64 7.53 13.27 9.94
C SER A 64 8.62 14.25 9.58
N LYS A 65 8.52 15.45 10.15
CA LYS A 65 9.56 16.49 10.16
C LYS A 65 10.00 16.71 11.62
N GLY A 66 11.14 16.15 12.00
CA GLY A 66 11.49 16.00 13.41
C GLY A 66 10.46 15.12 14.14
N GLU A 67 9.80 15.69 15.15
CA GLU A 67 8.75 15.01 15.94
C GLU A 67 7.33 15.25 15.38
N GLU A 68 7.16 16.17 14.44
CA GLU A 68 5.87 16.51 13.86
C GLU A 68 5.50 15.55 12.73
N VAL A 69 4.36 14.87 12.84
CA VAL A 69 3.81 14.07 11.73
C VAL A 69 3.20 14.99 10.70
N ILE A 70 3.78 15.02 9.49
CA ILE A 70 3.29 15.83 8.36
C ILE A 70 2.37 15.05 7.43
N ALA A 71 2.48 13.71 7.42
CA ALA A 71 1.58 12.85 6.65
C ALA A 71 1.44 11.47 7.26
N LYS A 72 0.25 10.90 7.14
CA LYS A 72 -0.02 9.49 7.40
C LYS A 72 -0.74 8.91 6.18
N VAL A 73 -0.11 7.96 5.51
CA VAL A 73 -0.64 7.32 4.30
C VAL A 73 -1.15 5.93 4.68
N PRO A 74 -2.47 5.71 4.77
CA PRO A 74 -3.03 4.40 5.03
C PRO A 74 -2.71 3.47 3.85
N THR A 75 -1.95 2.41 4.10
CA THR A 75 -1.58 1.47 3.03
C THR A 75 -1.14 0.14 3.62
N PRO A 76 -1.47 -1.00 2.97
CA PRO A 76 -0.95 -2.29 3.42
C PRO A 76 0.58 -2.29 3.35
N VAL A 77 1.25 -2.41 4.51
CA VAL A 77 2.73 -2.43 4.56
C VAL A 77 3.30 -3.85 4.45
N GLY A 78 2.43 -4.86 4.49
CA GLY A 78 2.79 -6.27 4.35
C GLY A 78 3.38 -6.87 5.62
N PRO A 79 3.78 -8.15 5.59
CA PRO A 79 4.35 -8.83 6.75
C PRO A 79 5.66 -8.18 7.20
N VAL A 80 6.06 -8.47 8.44
CA VAL A 80 7.41 -8.17 8.96
C VAL A 80 8.45 -8.75 7.99
N GLY A 81 9.44 -7.93 7.63
CA GLY A 81 10.45 -8.27 6.61
C GLY A 81 10.09 -7.82 5.19
N SER A 82 8.95 -7.16 4.98
CA SER A 82 8.73 -6.37 3.75
C SER A 82 9.73 -5.22 3.69
N PHE A 83 10.32 -5.00 2.52
CA PHE A 83 11.42 -4.06 2.34
C PHE A 83 10.91 -2.72 1.80
N PHE A 84 11.34 -1.63 2.44
CA PHE A 84 11.04 -0.27 2.02
C PHE A 84 12.33 0.47 1.70
N GLN A 85 12.30 1.26 0.63
CA GLN A 85 13.40 2.12 0.24
C GLN A 85 12.90 3.55 0.10
N THR A 86 13.63 4.51 0.66
CA THR A 86 13.39 5.93 0.46
C THR A 86 14.43 6.52 -0.48
N LEU A 87 13.96 7.34 -1.41
CA LEU A 87 14.78 8.14 -2.31
C LEU A 87 14.39 9.60 -2.08
N TRP A 88 15.23 10.31 -1.34
CA TRP A 88 15.06 11.72 -1.02
C TRP A 88 15.50 12.59 -2.19
N SER A 89 14.67 13.56 -2.59
CA SER A 89 15.05 14.46 -3.67
C SER A 89 16.24 15.34 -3.23
N PRO A 90 17.20 15.62 -4.13
CA PRO A 90 18.37 16.44 -3.79
C PRO A 90 18.03 17.85 -3.30
N ASP A 91 16.88 18.39 -3.75
CA ASP A 91 16.36 19.69 -3.36
C ASP A 91 15.56 19.67 -2.05
N GLY A 92 15.38 18.50 -1.42
CA GLY A 92 14.63 18.33 -0.18
C GLY A 92 13.13 18.61 -0.28
N ARG A 93 12.56 18.68 -1.49
CA ARG A 93 11.12 18.94 -1.70
C ARG A 93 10.26 17.68 -1.67
N TYR A 94 10.83 16.52 -1.99
CA TYR A 94 10.09 15.28 -2.20
C TYR A 94 10.78 14.06 -1.59
N VAL A 95 9.99 13.03 -1.32
CA VAL A 95 10.49 11.67 -1.09
C VAL A 95 9.72 10.70 -1.96
N ALA A 96 10.45 9.84 -2.67
CA ALA A 96 9.88 8.66 -3.29
C ALA A 96 10.10 7.46 -2.36
N ILE A 97 9.06 6.66 -2.17
CA ILE A 97 9.09 5.49 -1.28
C ILE A 97 8.78 4.29 -2.16
N ASN A 98 9.69 3.33 -2.26
CA ASN A 98 9.42 2.03 -2.88
C ASN A 98 9.09 1.04 -1.78
N LYS A 99 8.08 0.20 -2.00
CA LYS A 99 7.85 -1.04 -1.28
C LYS A 99 8.10 -2.18 -2.25
N GLN A 100 9.11 -2.98 -1.96
CA GLN A 100 9.40 -4.18 -2.73
C GLN A 100 8.67 -5.38 -2.11
N ARG A 101 8.10 -6.23 -2.96
CA ARG A 101 7.50 -7.49 -2.52
C ARG A 101 8.53 -8.32 -1.75
N SER A 102 8.18 -8.77 -0.55
CA SER A 102 8.97 -9.81 0.12
C SER A 102 8.84 -11.12 -0.63
N SER A 103 9.89 -11.93 -0.70
CA SER A 103 9.98 -13.15 -1.52
C SER A 103 8.94 -14.25 -1.22
N ARG A 104 8.00 -14.02 -0.29
CA ARG A 104 6.99 -15.00 0.10
C ARG A 104 5.73 -14.88 -0.78
N PRO A 105 5.26 -15.99 -1.36
CA PRO A 105 3.97 -16.01 -2.05
C PRO A 105 2.88 -15.90 -0.99
N PHE A 106 2.22 -14.74 -0.91
CA PHE A 106 0.99 -14.55 -0.15
C PHE A 106 -0.14 -14.30 -1.14
N PRO A 107 -1.35 -14.86 -0.93
CA PRO A 107 -2.47 -14.61 -1.82
C PRO A 107 -2.91 -13.14 -1.66
N GLY A 108 -2.62 -12.32 -2.66
CA GLY A 108 -3.06 -10.93 -2.73
C GLY A 108 -2.33 -10.18 -3.86
N PRO A 109 -2.91 -9.09 -4.40
CA PRO A 109 -2.27 -8.23 -5.40
C PRO A 109 -1.17 -7.39 -4.73
N GLY A 110 -0.21 -8.02 -4.06
CA GLY A 110 0.93 -7.33 -3.46
C GLY A 110 1.97 -7.05 -4.53
N GLY A 111 1.71 -6.11 -5.44
CA GLY A 111 2.71 -5.62 -6.40
C GLY A 111 3.75 -4.72 -5.72
N ASP A 112 4.87 -4.49 -6.41
CA ASP A 112 5.79 -3.43 -6.01
C ASP A 112 5.03 -2.11 -6.07
N SER A 113 5.08 -1.38 -4.96
CA SER A 113 4.31 -0.15 -4.78
C SER A 113 5.27 1.01 -4.65
N MET A 114 4.89 2.17 -5.18
CA MET A 114 5.68 3.38 -4.97
C MET A 114 4.78 4.56 -4.59
N TRP A 115 5.29 5.43 -3.73
CA TRP A 115 4.64 6.68 -3.35
C TRP A 115 5.57 7.84 -3.63
N ILE A 116 4.99 9.02 -3.89
CA ILE A 116 5.75 10.28 -3.93
C ILE A 116 5.02 11.25 -3.02
N VAL A 117 5.76 11.82 -2.07
CA VAL A 117 5.21 12.74 -1.06
C VAL A 117 5.94 14.07 -1.15
N ALA A 118 5.18 15.16 -1.17
CA ALA A 118 5.70 16.52 -1.02
C ALA A 118 6.03 16.79 0.45
N LEU A 119 7.30 17.00 0.76
CA LEU A 119 7.80 17.11 2.15
C LEU A 119 7.38 18.41 2.83
N ALA A 120 7.11 19.47 2.07
CA ALA A 120 6.66 20.73 2.63
C ALA A 120 5.23 20.67 3.19
N THR A 121 4.38 19.82 2.60
CA THR A 121 2.93 19.79 2.90
C THR A 121 2.44 18.44 3.38
N GLY A 122 3.26 17.39 3.30
CA GLY A 122 2.84 16.01 3.52
C GLY A 122 1.90 15.47 2.43
N LYS A 123 1.64 16.23 1.36
CA LYS A 123 0.71 15.82 0.30
C LYS A 123 1.27 14.61 -0.45
N VAL A 124 0.49 13.53 -0.51
CA VAL A 124 0.75 12.41 -1.41
C VAL A 124 0.45 12.86 -2.83
N LEU A 125 1.50 12.94 -3.64
CA LEU A 125 1.42 13.32 -5.05
C LEU A 125 1.16 12.12 -5.95
N ARG A 126 1.69 10.96 -5.53
CA ARG A 126 1.56 9.68 -6.23
C ARG A 126 1.35 8.56 -5.22
N GLN A 127 0.48 7.62 -5.55
CA GLN A 127 0.27 6.38 -4.79
C GLN A 127 -0.04 5.20 -5.74
N PRO A 128 -0.05 3.95 -5.25
CA PRO A 128 -0.60 2.83 -6.03
C PRO A 128 -2.01 3.14 -6.53
N ASP A 129 -2.34 2.66 -7.73
CA ASP A 129 -3.67 2.76 -8.34
C ASP A 129 -4.17 4.19 -8.65
N ASP A 130 -3.26 5.16 -8.79
CA ASP A 130 -3.61 6.51 -9.25
C ASP A 130 -3.66 6.65 -10.78
N ALA A 131 -4.15 7.79 -11.26
CA ALA A 131 -4.30 8.03 -12.70
C ALA A 131 -2.97 7.99 -13.46
N LEU A 132 -1.87 8.38 -12.81
CA LEU A 132 -0.53 8.33 -13.40
C LEU A 132 -0.11 6.89 -13.64
N TRP A 133 -0.39 5.97 -12.70
CA TRP A 133 -0.17 4.54 -12.89
C TRP A 133 -0.89 4.01 -14.13
N ASN A 134 -2.18 4.33 -14.27
CA ASN A 134 -2.98 3.85 -15.40
C ASN A 134 -2.41 4.32 -16.75
N GLU A 135 -1.94 5.56 -16.85
CA GLU A 135 -1.32 6.06 -18.08
C GLU A 135 -0.01 5.32 -18.41
N VAL A 136 0.83 5.08 -17.40
CA VAL A 136 2.11 4.37 -17.55
C VAL A 136 1.89 2.92 -17.96
N GLU A 137 0.90 2.26 -17.34
CA GLU A 137 0.48 0.89 -17.66
C GLU A 137 -0.13 0.77 -19.08
N GLU A 138 -1.02 1.69 -19.46
CA GLU A 138 -1.61 1.72 -20.80
C GLU A 138 -0.53 1.89 -21.88
N LYS A 139 0.40 2.84 -21.66
CA LYS A 139 1.55 3.03 -22.55
C LYS A 139 2.42 1.79 -22.64
N ALA A 140 2.69 1.09 -21.54
CA ALA A 140 3.48 -0.13 -21.55
C ALA A 140 2.77 -1.27 -22.28
N SER A 141 1.45 -1.40 -22.07
CA SER A 141 0.61 -2.41 -22.72
C SER A 141 0.64 -2.30 -24.24
N ALA A 142 0.77 -1.09 -24.80
CA ALA A 142 0.92 -0.89 -26.24
C ALA A 142 2.20 -1.51 -26.85
N PHE A 143 3.20 -1.83 -26.03
CA PHE A 143 4.44 -2.51 -26.47
C PHE A 143 4.42 -4.02 -26.20
N ILE A 144 3.43 -4.51 -25.46
CA ILE A 144 3.26 -5.93 -25.17
C ILE A 144 2.37 -6.52 -26.27
N ASP A 145 3.01 -7.16 -27.26
CA ASP A 145 2.31 -7.82 -28.37
C ASP A 145 1.42 -8.99 -27.86
N GLU A 146 0.21 -9.11 -28.41
CA GLU A 146 -0.72 -10.24 -28.19
C GLU A 146 -0.04 -11.58 -28.42
N LYS A 147 0.93 -11.65 -29.35
CA LYS A 147 1.74 -12.85 -29.57
C LYS A 147 2.47 -13.29 -28.30
N HIS A 148 3.14 -12.36 -27.60
CA HIS A 148 3.84 -12.69 -26.35
C HIS A 148 2.86 -13.06 -25.25
N LEU A 149 1.70 -12.39 -25.15
CA LEU A 149 0.66 -12.75 -24.19
C LEU A 149 0.15 -14.18 -24.40
N THR A 150 -0.05 -14.57 -25.66
CA THR A 150 -0.56 -15.90 -26.02
C THR A 150 0.49 -17.00 -25.77
N GLU A 151 1.76 -16.71 -26.06
CA GLU A 151 2.88 -17.64 -25.85
C GLU A 151 3.18 -17.87 -24.36
N THR A 152 2.80 -16.94 -23.47
CA THR A 152 3.17 -16.97 -22.03
C THR A 152 2.01 -17.28 -21.08
N GLY A 153 0.94 -17.90 -21.59
CA GLY A 153 -0.25 -18.20 -20.78
C GLY A 153 -0.97 -16.96 -20.24
N GLY A 154 -0.77 -15.80 -20.87
CA GLY A 154 -1.49 -14.54 -20.60
C GLY A 154 -1.12 -13.82 -19.31
N LYS A 155 -0.08 -14.22 -18.58
CA LYS A 155 0.26 -13.63 -17.28
C LYS A 155 1.43 -12.66 -17.35
N THR A 156 1.10 -11.37 -17.47
CA THR A 156 2.03 -10.25 -17.30
C THR A 156 2.07 -9.76 -15.85
N PHE A 157 3.23 -9.33 -15.40
CA PHE A 157 3.39 -8.58 -14.16
C PHE A 157 4.10 -7.26 -14.43
N LEU A 158 3.61 -6.21 -13.79
CA LEU A 158 4.12 -4.85 -13.89
C LEU A 158 4.74 -4.45 -12.55
N THR A 159 6.00 -4.01 -12.59
CA THR A 159 6.73 -3.51 -11.42
C THR A 159 7.22 -2.10 -11.73
N LEU A 160 6.71 -1.10 -11.00
CA LEU A 160 7.25 0.27 -11.07
C LEU A 160 8.15 0.52 -9.88
N THR A 161 9.29 1.11 -10.14
CA THR A 161 10.29 1.39 -9.11
C THR A 161 10.90 2.76 -9.36
N ALA A 162 10.96 3.60 -8.32
CA ALA A 162 11.82 4.77 -8.34
C ALA A 162 13.29 4.30 -8.27
N ILE A 163 14.12 4.76 -9.21
CA ILE A 163 15.53 4.34 -9.29
C ILE A 163 16.50 5.44 -8.86
N GLY A 164 16.04 6.68 -8.76
CA GLY A 164 16.84 7.80 -8.29
C GLY A 164 16.28 9.14 -8.70
N TRP A 165 17.06 10.19 -8.51
CA TRP A 165 16.70 11.55 -8.90
C TRP A 165 17.68 12.09 -9.93
N GLU A 166 17.16 12.83 -10.91
CA GLU A 166 17.93 13.65 -11.83
C GLU A 166 17.51 15.11 -11.64
N LYS A 167 18.34 15.87 -10.90
CA LYS A 167 17.98 17.19 -10.40
C LYS A 167 16.70 17.11 -9.54
N ASP A 168 15.61 17.70 -10.00
CA ASP A 168 14.29 17.72 -9.38
C ASP A 168 13.29 16.72 -9.99
N ARG A 169 13.73 15.93 -10.97
CA ARG A 169 12.89 14.93 -11.64
C ARG A 169 13.19 13.53 -11.10
N LEU A 170 12.14 12.75 -10.86
CA LEU A 170 12.27 11.38 -10.39
C LEU A 170 12.56 10.46 -11.59
N ARG A 171 13.68 9.75 -11.54
CA ARG A 171 13.94 8.62 -12.44
C ARG A 171 13.15 7.42 -11.95
N PHE A 172 12.37 6.81 -12.84
CA PHE A 172 11.66 5.58 -12.55
C PHE A 172 11.88 4.55 -13.66
N ARG A 173 11.59 3.30 -13.31
CA ARG A 173 11.56 2.16 -14.22
C ARG A 173 10.26 1.39 -14.03
N LEU A 174 9.54 1.14 -15.10
CA LEU A 174 8.50 0.12 -15.17
C LEU A 174 9.10 -1.12 -15.85
N GLU A 175 9.02 -2.26 -15.18
CA GLU A 175 9.37 -3.57 -15.72
C GLU A 175 8.08 -4.32 -16.03
N ALA A 176 7.92 -4.74 -17.28
CA ALA A 176 6.90 -5.69 -17.71
C ALA A 176 7.55 -7.04 -17.95
N GLY A 177 7.22 -8.01 -17.10
CA GLY A 177 7.69 -9.39 -17.22
C GLY A 177 6.54 -10.35 -17.50
N PHE A 178 6.90 -11.52 -18.01
CA PHE A 178 5.98 -12.59 -18.34
C PHE A 178 6.29 -13.81 -17.48
N SER A 179 5.25 -14.51 -17.02
CA SER A 179 5.42 -15.58 -16.03
C SER A 179 6.12 -16.83 -16.56
N GLU A 180 6.22 -16.96 -17.90
CA GLU A 180 6.64 -18.19 -18.57
C GLU A 180 7.85 -18.01 -19.51
N ILE A 181 8.29 -16.77 -19.74
CA ILE A 181 9.51 -16.47 -20.52
C ILE A 181 10.37 -15.46 -19.77
N GLU A 182 11.68 -15.56 -19.95
CA GLU A 182 12.62 -14.65 -19.29
C GLU A 182 12.71 -13.26 -19.95
N ASP A 183 12.00 -13.05 -21.05
CA ASP A 183 11.93 -11.75 -21.71
C ASP A 183 11.25 -10.72 -20.80
N ARG A 184 11.84 -9.51 -20.76
CA ARG A 184 11.31 -8.38 -20.01
C ARG A 184 11.37 -7.13 -20.87
N TYR A 185 10.35 -6.28 -20.76
CA TYR A 185 10.39 -4.93 -21.28
C TYR A 185 10.67 -3.97 -20.14
N LEU A 186 11.68 -3.11 -20.33
CA LEU A 186 12.04 -2.07 -19.40
C LEU A 186 11.66 -0.72 -20.00
N PHE A 187 10.86 0.01 -19.25
CA PHE A 187 10.40 1.34 -19.58
C PHE A 187 11.04 2.31 -18.58
N ASP A 188 12.05 3.04 -19.01
CA ASP A 188 12.72 4.06 -18.20
C ASP A 188 12.11 5.44 -18.51
N GLY A 189 11.90 6.26 -17.48
CA GLY A 189 11.35 7.60 -17.66
C GLY A 189 11.74 8.57 -16.55
N LEU A 190 11.45 9.85 -16.82
CA LEU A 190 11.56 10.94 -15.86
C LEU A 190 10.16 11.44 -15.50
N LEU A 191 9.82 11.44 -14.22
CA LEU A 191 8.60 12.03 -13.70
C LEU A 191 8.91 13.38 -13.08
N ASP A 192 8.21 14.42 -13.51
CA ASP A 192 8.17 15.71 -12.82
C ASP A 192 7.09 15.65 -11.72
N PRO A 193 7.46 15.66 -10.43
CA PRO A 193 6.47 15.59 -9.35
C PRO A 193 5.57 16.83 -9.25
N ALA A 194 6.01 17.98 -9.75
CA ALA A 194 5.22 19.22 -9.71
C ALA A 194 4.12 19.21 -10.77
N GLU A 195 4.40 18.65 -11.95
CA GLU A 195 3.43 18.55 -13.05
C GLU A 195 2.68 17.21 -13.10
N LEU A 196 3.17 16.20 -12.37
CA LEU A 196 2.71 14.80 -12.47
C LEU A 196 2.74 14.28 -13.91
N LYS A 197 3.79 14.64 -14.66
CA LYS A 197 3.96 14.25 -16.06
C LYS A 197 5.23 13.44 -16.28
N VAL A 198 5.08 12.36 -17.02
CA VAL A 198 6.19 11.54 -17.50
C VAL A 198 6.82 12.17 -18.73
N ARG A 199 8.15 12.24 -18.75
CA ARG A 199 9.01 12.74 -19.82
C ARG A 199 10.12 11.74 -20.13
N ASP A 200 10.77 11.93 -21.27
CA ASP A 200 12.00 11.22 -21.65
C ASP A 200 11.88 9.68 -21.58
N TRP A 201 10.72 9.18 -22.03
CA TRP A 201 10.38 7.75 -22.00
C TRP A 201 11.21 6.94 -23.00
N LYS A 202 11.89 5.91 -22.50
CA LYS A 202 12.69 4.98 -23.31
C LYS A 202 12.27 3.55 -23.03
N VAL A 203 12.03 2.80 -24.11
CA VAL A 203 11.73 1.38 -24.04
C VAL A 203 12.97 0.58 -24.43
N SER A 204 13.26 -0.47 -23.69
CA SER A 204 14.31 -1.44 -24.03
C SER A 204 13.86 -2.86 -23.72
N LYS A 205 14.29 -3.82 -24.53
CA LYS A 205 14.08 -5.24 -24.26
C LYS A 205 15.28 -5.76 -23.48
N ALA A 206 15.03 -6.38 -22.34
CA ALA A 206 16.02 -7.15 -21.59
C ALA A 206 15.75 -8.63 -21.87
N THR A 207 16.63 -9.24 -22.67
CA THR A 207 16.71 -10.69 -22.79
C THR A 207 17.58 -11.18 -21.64
N ALA A 208 17.16 -12.23 -20.94
CA ALA A 208 18.01 -12.82 -19.91
C ALA A 208 19.35 -13.21 -20.54
N SER A 209 20.44 -12.66 -19.98
CA SER A 209 21.77 -13.17 -20.30
C SER A 209 21.79 -14.62 -19.83
N THR A 210 22.08 -15.55 -20.74
CA THR A 210 22.40 -16.94 -20.40
C THR A 210 23.38 -16.91 -19.23
N ARG A 211 22.90 -17.28 -18.03
CA ARG A 211 23.79 -17.51 -16.89
C ARG A 211 24.64 -18.72 -17.29
N GLN A 212 25.89 -18.46 -17.66
CA GLN A 212 26.93 -19.48 -17.67
C GLN A 212 27.28 -19.88 -16.25
#